data_AF-I2JAK9-F1
#
_entry.id   AF-I2JAK9-F1
#
_cell.length_a   1.000
_cell.length_b   1.000
_cell.length_c   1.000
_cell.angle_alpha   90.00
_cell.angle_beta   90.00
_cell.angle_gamma   90.00
#
_symmetry.space_group_name_H-M   'P 1'
#
loop_
_entity.id
_entity.type
_entity.pdbx_description
1 polymer ?
#
loop_
_entity_poly.entity_id
_entity_poly.type
_entity_poly.pdbx_seq_one_letter_code
_entity_poly.pdbx_strand_id
1 'polypeptide(L)' 'MFDGFPERPRYMKRDRYHKHYKKFLKYIEKGDRFWLNGLGSLR' A
#
# COMPACT_ATOMS: atom_id res chain seq x y z
N MET A 1 -0.65 -9.51 -10.19
CA MET A 1 -1.58 -8.69 -9.39
C MET A 1 -1.22 -8.91 -7.93
N PHE A 2 -1.03 -7.85 -7.15
CA PHE A 2 -0.92 -8.02 -5.70
C PHE A 2 -2.34 -8.28 -5.21
N ASP A 3 -2.61 -9.40 -4.53
CA ASP A 3 -3.96 -9.82 -4.10
C ASP A 3 -4.62 -8.91 -3.05
N GLY A 4 -4.08 -7.70 -2.87
CA GLY A 4 -4.55 -6.70 -1.93
C GLY A 4 -3.96 -6.86 -0.53
N PHE A 5 -4.40 -5.98 0.36
CA PHE A 5 -4.06 -6.07 1.78
C PHE A 5 -4.92 -7.17 2.43
N PRO A 6 -4.35 -8.05 3.26
CA PRO A 6 -5.07 -9.19 3.83
C PRO A 6 -6.25 -8.73 4.70
N GLU A 7 -7.26 -9.59 4.83
CA GLU A 7 -8.38 -9.35 5.75
C GLU A 7 -7.93 -9.25 7.20
N ARG A 8 -8.76 -8.60 8.03
CA ARG A 8 -8.45 -8.39 9.44
C ARG A 8 -8.46 -9.71 10.22
N PRO A 9 -7.35 -10.09 10.89
CA PRO A 9 -7.35 -11.25 11.78
C PRO A 9 -8.31 -11.06 12.96
N ARG A 10 -8.98 -12.13 13.40
CA ARG A 10 -10.00 -12.09 14.47
C ARG A 10 -9.49 -11.44 15.76
N TYR A 11 -8.24 -11.70 16.13
CA TYR A 11 -7.58 -11.20 17.35
C TYR A 11 -7.06 -9.75 17.23
N MET A 12 -7.09 -9.15 16.04
CA MET A 12 -6.57 -7.80 15.83
C MET A 12 -7.68 -6.75 16.02
N LYS A 13 -7.40 -5.73 16.85
CA LYS A 13 -8.28 -4.56 17.00
C LYS A 13 -8.47 -3.83 15.66
N ARG A 14 -9.69 -3.34 15.41
CA ARG A 14 -10.06 -2.64 14.17
C ARG A 14 -9.14 -1.44 13.87
N ASP A 15 -8.82 -0.64 14.88
CA ASP A 15 -7.98 0.55 14.70
C ASP A 15 -6.54 0.20 14.31
N ARG A 16 -6.00 -0.87 14.91
CA ARG A 16 -4.66 -1.38 14.57
C ARG A 16 -4.63 -1.84 13.11
N TYR A 17 -5.63 -2.61 12.70
CA TYR A 17 -5.78 -3.04 11.31
C TYR A 17 -5.84 -1.86 10.35
N HIS A 18 -6.69 -0.87 10.66
CA HIS A 18 -6.85 0.33 9.83
C HIS A 18 -5.56 1.15 9.73
N LYS A 19 -4.75 1.23 10.80
CA LYS A 19 -3.43 1.85 10.78
C LYS A 19 -2.47 1.13 9.82
N HIS A 20 -2.46 -0.19 9.81
CA HIS A 20 -1.64 -0.97 8.88
C HIS A 20 -2.11 -0.80 7.43
N TYR A 21 -3.43 -0.82 7.20
CA TYR A 21 -4.02 -0.58 5.89
C TYR A 21 -3.64 0.79 5.32
N LYS A 22 -3.74 1.86 6.13
CA LYS A 22 -3.28 3.21 5.73
C LYS A 22 -1.79 3.25 5.38
N LYS A 23 -0.95 2.54 6.16
CA LYS A 23 0.49 2.45 5.88
C LYS A 23 0.76 1.71 4.56
N PHE A 24 0.01 0.63 4.29
CA PHE A 24 0.07 -0.10 3.02
C PHE A 24 -0.27 0.81 1.83
N LEU A 25 -1.40 1.53 1.87
CA LEU A 25 -1.81 2.46 0.81
C LEU A 25 -0.72 3.50 0.52
N LYS A 26 -0.08 4.06 1.56
CA LYS A 26 1.02 5.01 1.41
C LYS A 26 2.23 4.42 0.69
N TYR A 27 2.53 3.13 0.88
CA TYR A 27 3.62 2.48 0.16
C TYR A 27 3.27 2.16 -1.28
N ILE A 28 2.01 1.80 -1.56
CA ILE A 28 1.52 1.64 -2.93
C ILE A 28 1.65 2.97 -3.67
N GLU A 29 1.11 4.06 -3.12
CA GLU A 29 1.22 5.41 -3.69
C GLU A 29 2.69 5.83 -3.91
N LYS A 30 3.57 5.53 -2.94
CA LYS A 30 5.01 5.80 -3.07
C LYS A 30 5.62 4.99 -4.22
N GLY A 31 5.27 3.71 -4.33
CA GLY A 31 5.71 2.82 -5.41
C GLY A 31 5.23 3.31 -6.77
N ASP A 32 3.95 3.66 -6.89
CA ASP A 32 3.34 4.22 -8.10
C ASP A 32 4.06 5.50 -8.52
N ARG A 33 4.34 6.40 -7.58
CA ARG A 33 5.09 7.63 -7.87
C ARG A 33 6.50 7.34 -8.39
N PHE A 34 7.21 6.37 -7.81
CA PHE A 34 8.53 5.99 -8.32
C PHE A 34 8.46 5.32 -9.69
N TRP A 35 7.47 4.47 -9.91
CA TRP A 35 7.25 3.80 -11.19
C TRP A 35 6.92 4.81 -12.29
N LEU A 36 5.98 5.73 -12.03
CA LEU A 36 5.58 6.79 -12.96
C LEU A 36 6.70 7.81 -13.20
N ASN A 37 7.47 8.19 -12.18
CA ASN A 37 8.63 9.07 -12.36
C ASN A 37 9.79 8.37 -13.10
N GLY A 38 9.97 7.07 -12.90
CA GLY A 38 10.97 6.28 -13.62
C GLY A 38 10.68 6.22 -15.13
N LEU A 39 9.40 6.18 -15.52
CA LEU A 39 8.98 6.27 -16.93
C LEU A 39 9.22 7.65 -17.56
N GLY A 40 9.18 8.72 -16.77
CA GLY A 40 9.52 10.08 -17.22
C GLY A 40 11.02 10.31 -17.45
N SER A 41 11.88 9.50 -16.83
CA SER A 41 13.35 9.58 -16.94
C SER A 41 13.92 8.90 -18.19
N LEU A 42 13.09 8.18 -18.97
CA LEU A 42 13.48 7.50 -20.21
C LEU A 42 13.27 8.37 -21.47
N ARG A 43 13.07 9.69 -21.31
CA ARG A 43 12.86 10.63 -22.42
C ARG A 43 14.07 11.52 -22.64
#